data_AF-A0A1Q7T4P5-F1
#
_entry.id   AF-A0A1Q7T4P5-F1
#
_cell.length_a   1.000
_cell.length_b   1.000
_cell.length_c   1.000
_cell.angle_alpha   90.00
_cell.angle_beta   90.00
_cell.angle_gamma   90.00
#
_symmetry.space_group_name_H-M   'P 1'
#
loop_
_entity.id
_entity.type
_entity.pdbx_description
1 polymer ?
#
loop_
_entity_poly.entity_id
_entity_poly.type
_entity_poly.pdbx_seq_one_letter_code
_entity_poly.pdbx_strand_id
1 'polypeptide(L)'
;MKARKELEAVIDQADSMPANTKLGIISVKDLEYEFLESCLTWSAFIFLFLLVLMWGPFARLVTTGPHGNARDGFRWWVFFAVKSTLLLMTVLIICLELVHLAGLGSGRSRQPFISAGAMWLFWVGATLALTWSIRDHLGRCRSCLKRFGAKVNLGNAGDLFLERTGTELVCDGGHGILHLPLMQDSCVDSERWTYFDESWSALFGKREEGFSRSHLIFLPPRSTWEEDDDD
;
A
#
# COMPACT_ATOMS: atom_id res chain seq x y z
N MET A 1 44.08 -33.82 27.27
CA MET A 1 45.37 -33.72 26.54
C MET A 1 45.21 -33.74 25.02
N LYS A 2 44.40 -34.63 24.43
CA LYS A 2 44.20 -34.70 22.97
C LYS A 2 43.66 -33.39 22.34
N ALA A 3 42.58 -32.85 22.90
CA ALA A 3 41.99 -31.59 22.41
C ALA A 3 42.94 -30.38 22.44
N ARG A 4 43.91 -30.36 23.36
CA ARG A 4 44.91 -29.29 23.45
C ARG A 4 45.93 -29.38 22.30
N LYS A 5 46.36 -30.60 21.97
CA LYS A 5 47.27 -30.83 20.83
C LYS A 5 46.61 -30.51 19.48
N GLU A 6 45.32 -30.81 19.34
CA GLU A 6 44.54 -30.44 18.14
C GLU A 6 44.42 -28.92 18.01
N LEU A 7 44.15 -28.21 19.11
CA LEU A 7 44.06 -26.75 19.11
C LEU A 7 45.42 -26.11 18.77
N GLU A 8 46.50 -26.61 19.34
CA GLU A 8 47.86 -26.14 19.04
C GLU A 8 48.23 -26.38 17.56
N ALA A 9 47.85 -27.53 16.99
CA ALA A 9 48.08 -27.83 15.57
C ALA A 9 47.30 -26.91 14.62
N VAL A 10 46.05 -26.54 14.96
CA VAL A 10 45.24 -25.61 14.16
C VAL A 10 45.80 -24.18 14.22
N ILE A 11 46.32 -23.77 15.39
CA ILE A 11 46.96 -22.45 15.55
C ILE A 11 48.26 -22.38 14.75
N ASP A 12 49.10 -23.41 14.84
CA ASP A 12 50.35 -23.49 14.07
C ASP A 12 50.10 -23.49 12.55
N GLN A 13 49.03 -24.18 12.13
CA GLN A 13 48.60 -24.18 10.73
C GLN A 13 48.14 -22.79 10.28
N ALA A 14 47.42 -22.05 11.12
CA ALA A 14 46.97 -20.69 10.81
C ALA A 14 48.14 -19.69 10.75
N ASP A 15 49.18 -19.87 11.57
CA ASP A 15 50.39 -19.03 11.54
C ASP A 15 51.38 -19.41 10.42
N SER A 16 51.32 -20.65 9.92
CA SER A 16 52.10 -21.09 8.76
C SER A 16 51.59 -20.54 7.41
N MET A 17 50.41 -19.90 7.39
CA MET A 17 49.85 -19.31 6.18
C MET A 17 50.67 -18.08 5.76
N PRO A 18 51.05 -17.95 4.46
CA PRO A 18 51.90 -16.86 4.04
C PRO A 18 51.20 -15.52 4.23
N ALA A 19 51.96 -14.51 4.68
CA ALA A 19 51.42 -13.22 5.12
C ALA A 19 50.54 -12.53 4.06
N ASN A 20 50.81 -12.77 2.77
CA ASN A 20 50.00 -12.28 1.65
C ASN A 20 48.56 -12.82 1.64
N THR A 21 48.35 -14.06 2.07
CA THR A 21 47.00 -14.68 2.11
C THR A 21 46.23 -14.17 3.32
N LYS A 22 46.90 -14.02 4.47
CA LYS A 22 46.30 -13.43 5.69
C LYS A 22 45.89 -11.97 5.45
N LEU A 23 46.75 -11.18 4.82
CA LEU A 23 46.44 -9.80 4.39
C LEU A 23 45.29 -9.75 3.38
N GLY A 24 45.24 -10.67 2.41
CA GLY A 24 44.14 -10.78 1.45
C GLY A 24 42.80 -11.13 2.11
N ILE A 25 42.78 -12.04 3.08
CA ILE A 25 41.56 -12.44 3.80
C ILE A 25 41.05 -11.30 4.69
N ILE A 26 41.94 -10.57 5.37
CA ILE A 26 41.57 -9.41 6.20
C ILE A 26 41.02 -8.28 5.31
N SER A 27 41.71 -7.97 4.20
CA SER A 27 41.26 -6.95 3.25
C SER A 27 39.91 -7.26 2.61
N VAL A 28 39.62 -8.53 2.30
CA VAL A 28 38.31 -8.94 1.77
C VAL A 28 37.20 -8.75 2.81
N LYS A 29 37.45 -9.08 4.08
CA LYS A 29 36.47 -8.89 5.15
C LYS A 29 36.23 -7.42 5.49
N ASP A 30 37.28 -6.61 5.49
CA ASP A 30 37.17 -5.17 5.71
C ASP A 30 36.39 -4.51 4.56
N LEU A 31 36.62 -4.95 3.32
CA LEU A 31 35.86 -4.49 2.15
C LEU A 31 34.38 -4.93 2.21
N GLU A 32 34.10 -6.15 2.66
CA GLU A 32 32.73 -6.63 2.88
C GLU A 32 32.02 -5.82 3.99
N TYR A 33 32.74 -5.46 5.06
CA TYR A 33 32.19 -4.68 6.17
C TYR A 33 31.91 -3.22 5.78
N GLU A 34 32.86 -2.54 5.13
CA GLU A 34 32.64 -1.18 4.61
C GLU A 34 31.51 -1.15 3.58
N PHE A 35 31.41 -2.17 2.73
CA PHE A 35 30.31 -2.30 1.78
C PHE A 35 28.97 -2.48 2.49
N LEU A 36 28.89 -3.31 3.54
CA LEU A 36 27.67 -3.51 4.32
C LEU A 36 27.25 -2.25 5.08
N GLU A 37 28.19 -1.53 5.69
CA GLU A 37 27.92 -0.26 6.39
C GLU A 37 27.41 0.81 5.41
N SER A 38 28.04 0.91 4.23
CA SER A 38 27.56 1.79 3.17
C SER A 38 26.17 1.36 2.68
N CYS A 39 25.94 0.06 2.46
CA CYS A 39 24.64 -0.45 2.01
C CYS A 39 23.52 -0.16 3.02
N LEU A 40 23.81 -0.33 4.32
CA LEU A 40 22.88 -0.03 5.41
C LEU A 40 22.54 1.47 5.46
N THR A 41 23.53 2.35 5.38
CA THR A 41 23.29 3.80 5.37
C THR A 41 22.45 4.22 4.17
N TRP A 42 22.79 3.78 2.96
CA TRP A 42 21.99 4.04 1.76
C TRP A 42 20.57 3.48 1.86
N SER A 43 20.41 2.28 2.41
CA SER A 43 19.08 1.68 2.63
C SER A 43 18.24 2.49 3.61
N ALA A 44 18.86 3.05 4.66
CA ALA A 44 18.20 3.91 5.63
C ALA A 44 17.80 5.26 5.01
N PHE A 45 18.65 5.87 4.19
CA PHE A 45 18.30 7.08 3.45
C PHE A 45 17.15 6.87 2.48
N ILE A 46 17.17 5.76 1.72
CA ILE A 46 16.08 5.38 0.82
C ILE A 46 14.80 5.15 1.62
N PHE A 47 14.85 4.43 2.73
CA PHE A 47 13.69 4.21 3.60
C PHE A 47 13.09 5.53 4.10
N LEU A 48 13.94 6.44 4.59
CA LEU A 48 13.50 7.75 5.06
C LEU A 48 12.86 8.56 3.92
N PHE A 49 13.50 8.60 2.75
CA PHE A 49 12.94 9.27 1.58
C PHE A 49 11.58 8.69 1.17
N LEU A 50 11.44 7.37 1.18
CA LEU A 50 10.18 6.69 0.90
C LEU A 50 9.13 6.97 1.96
N LEU A 51 9.48 7.02 3.25
CA LEU A 51 8.58 7.43 4.32
C LEU A 51 8.07 8.85 4.11
N VAL A 52 8.94 9.78 3.70
CA VAL A 52 8.55 11.17 3.39
C VAL A 52 7.58 11.21 2.20
N LEU A 53 7.85 10.46 1.13
CA LEU A 53 6.92 10.37 -0.01
C LEU A 53 5.58 9.73 0.36
N MET A 54 5.61 8.71 1.21
CA MET A 54 4.42 7.99 1.68
C MET A 54 3.67 8.74 2.78
N TRP A 55 4.25 9.77 3.38
CA TRP A 55 3.63 10.55 4.43
C TRP A 55 2.34 11.22 3.96
N GLY A 56 2.33 11.81 2.76
CA GLY A 56 1.15 12.43 2.17
C GLY A 56 -0.06 11.48 2.07
N PRO A 57 0.04 10.35 1.33
CA PRO A 57 -1.06 9.39 1.23
C PRO A 57 -1.42 8.75 2.57
N PHE A 58 -0.45 8.53 3.46
CA PHE A 58 -0.72 8.00 4.80
C PHE A 58 -1.45 9.01 5.70
N ALA A 59 -1.03 10.27 5.69
CA ALA A 59 -1.72 11.35 6.39
C ALA A 59 -3.15 11.49 5.87
N ARG A 60 -3.37 11.42 4.56
CA ARG A 60 -4.72 11.36 3.97
C ARG A 60 -5.51 10.17 4.49
N LEU A 61 -4.93 8.97 4.56
CA LEU A 61 -5.60 7.79 5.09
C LEU A 61 -6.04 7.97 6.55
N VAL A 62 -5.21 8.62 7.38
CA VAL A 62 -5.48 8.85 8.81
C VAL A 62 -6.49 9.97 9.02
N THR A 63 -6.32 11.13 8.36
CA THR A 63 -7.24 12.27 8.49
C THR A 63 -8.62 11.92 7.95
N THR A 64 -8.63 11.10 6.91
CA THR A 64 -9.84 10.50 6.36
C THR A 64 -10.09 9.12 6.99
N GLY A 65 -9.80 8.95 8.28
CA GLY A 65 -10.21 7.77 9.02
C GLY A 65 -11.72 7.72 9.27
N PRO A 66 -12.30 6.56 9.57
CA PRO A 66 -13.66 6.47 10.07
C PRO A 66 -13.79 7.14 11.45
N HIS A 67 -14.54 8.25 11.53
CA HIS A 67 -14.81 8.98 12.79
C HIS A 67 -16.07 8.49 13.53
N GLY A 68 -16.47 7.23 13.31
CA GLY A 68 -17.71 6.67 13.84
C GLY A 68 -17.48 5.70 15.00
N ASN A 69 -18.25 4.61 15.00
CA ASN A 69 -18.15 3.57 16.02
C ASN A 69 -16.74 2.91 16.01
N ALA A 70 -16.10 2.81 17.18
CA ALA A 70 -14.72 2.31 17.31
C ALA A 70 -14.54 0.89 16.74
N ARG A 71 -15.60 0.08 16.78
CA ARG A 71 -15.61 -1.28 16.22
C ARG A 71 -15.43 -1.29 14.70
N ASP A 72 -16.06 -0.36 13.98
CA ASP A 72 -15.96 -0.28 12.52
C ASP A 72 -14.62 0.31 12.11
N GLY A 73 -14.10 1.28 12.88
CA GLY A 73 -12.73 1.75 12.74
C GLY A 73 -11.70 0.62 12.94
N PHE A 74 -11.86 -0.19 13.99
CA PHE A 74 -10.98 -1.33 14.23
C PHE A 74 -11.04 -2.35 13.09
N ARG A 75 -12.24 -2.74 12.63
CA ARG A 75 -12.39 -3.65 11.48
C ARG A 75 -11.72 -3.11 10.22
N TRP A 76 -11.85 -1.81 9.97
CA TRP A 76 -11.24 -1.15 8.82
C TRP A 76 -9.71 -1.15 8.90
N TRP A 77 -9.14 -0.81 10.06
CA TRP A 77 -7.70 -0.86 10.31
C TRP A 77 -7.13 -2.29 10.25
N VAL A 78 -7.84 -3.27 10.79
CA VAL A 78 -7.43 -4.69 10.72
C VAL A 78 -7.43 -5.17 9.26
N PHE A 79 -8.46 -4.85 8.48
CA PHE A 79 -8.48 -5.21 7.06
C PHE A 79 -7.31 -4.58 6.31
N PHE A 80 -6.98 -3.32 6.59
CA PHE A 80 -5.82 -2.63 6.01
C PHE A 80 -4.49 -3.27 6.41
N ALA A 81 -4.33 -3.58 7.70
CA ALA A 81 -3.13 -4.20 8.23
C ALA A 81 -2.92 -5.58 7.60
N VAL A 82 -3.94 -6.44 7.63
CA VAL A 82 -3.87 -7.79 7.06
C VAL A 82 -3.55 -7.74 5.57
N LYS A 83 -4.24 -6.88 4.80
CA LYS A 83 -3.98 -6.73 3.37
C LYS A 83 -2.55 -6.27 3.07
N SER A 84 -2.08 -5.26 3.81
CA SER A 84 -0.73 -4.71 3.61
C SER A 84 0.35 -5.72 4.01
N THR A 85 0.17 -6.44 5.13
CA THR A 85 1.06 -7.51 5.55
C THR A 85 1.11 -8.63 4.51
N LEU A 86 -0.03 -9.05 3.97
CA LEU A 86 -0.07 -10.13 2.97
C LEU A 86 0.66 -9.73 1.69
N LEU A 87 0.47 -8.50 1.20
CA LEU A 87 1.21 -7.99 0.04
C LEU A 87 2.72 -7.89 0.31
N LEU A 88 3.12 -7.35 1.47
CA LEU A 88 4.53 -7.25 1.84
C LEU A 88 5.20 -8.64 1.95
N MET A 89 4.51 -9.61 2.54
CA MET A 89 5.00 -10.99 2.60
C MET A 89 5.12 -11.60 1.20
N THR A 90 4.19 -11.31 0.29
CA THR A 90 4.26 -11.79 -1.10
C THR A 90 5.47 -11.20 -1.83
N VAL A 91 5.70 -9.89 -1.69
CA VAL A 91 6.88 -9.21 -2.25
C VAL A 91 8.17 -9.79 -1.66
N LEU A 92 8.22 -9.98 -0.34
CA LEU A 92 9.38 -10.58 0.34
C LEU A 92 9.70 -11.97 -0.22
N ILE A 93 8.70 -12.85 -0.33
CA ILE A 93 8.87 -14.20 -0.85
C ILE A 93 9.40 -14.15 -2.29
N ILE A 94 8.83 -13.31 -3.16
CA ILE A 94 9.30 -13.13 -4.54
C ILE A 94 10.76 -12.69 -4.57
N CYS A 95 11.14 -11.71 -3.74
CA CYS A 95 12.52 -11.24 -3.66
C CYS A 95 13.48 -12.35 -3.19
N LEU A 96 13.09 -13.14 -2.19
CA LEU A 96 13.91 -14.25 -1.69
C LEU A 96 14.09 -15.33 -2.75
N GLU A 97 13.01 -15.75 -3.42
CA GLU A 97 13.06 -16.72 -4.52
C GLU A 97 13.98 -16.25 -5.66
N LEU A 98 13.91 -14.97 -6.02
CA LEU A 98 14.80 -14.38 -7.03
C LEU A 98 16.27 -14.45 -6.62
N VAL A 99 16.59 -14.18 -5.35
CA VAL A 99 17.96 -14.30 -4.83
C VAL A 99 18.43 -15.75 -4.85
N HIS A 100 17.58 -16.68 -4.42
CA HIS A 100 17.89 -18.10 -4.41
C HIS A 100 18.16 -18.63 -5.82
N LEU A 101 17.28 -18.33 -6.78
CA LEU A 101 17.45 -18.71 -8.20
C LEU A 101 18.71 -18.10 -8.82
N ALA A 102 18.95 -16.80 -8.58
CA ALA A 102 20.11 -16.12 -9.11
C ALA A 102 21.43 -16.61 -8.48
N GLY A 103 21.40 -17.03 -7.21
CA GLY A 103 22.53 -17.64 -6.50
C GLY A 103 22.89 -19.04 -7.01
N LEU A 104 21.92 -19.82 -7.50
CA LEU A 104 22.18 -21.13 -8.11
C LEU A 104 22.82 -21.02 -9.50
N GLY A 105 22.49 -19.97 -10.27
CA GLY A 105 22.99 -19.77 -11.63
C GLY A 105 24.26 -18.92 -11.74
N SER A 106 24.64 -18.19 -10.69
CA SER A 106 25.74 -17.22 -10.74
C SER A 106 26.92 -17.65 -9.87
N GLY A 107 28.14 -17.57 -10.42
CA GLY A 107 29.37 -17.78 -9.65
C GLY A 107 29.53 -16.79 -8.51
N ARG A 108 30.33 -17.16 -7.49
CA ARG A 108 30.52 -16.44 -6.21
C ARG A 108 30.90 -14.95 -6.35
N SER A 109 31.43 -14.52 -7.50
CA SER A 109 31.78 -13.11 -7.74
C SER A 109 30.58 -12.18 -8.02
N ARG A 110 29.43 -12.70 -8.45
CA ARG A 110 28.24 -11.87 -8.78
C ARG A 110 27.23 -11.77 -7.63
N GLN A 111 27.44 -12.52 -6.55
CA GLN A 111 26.56 -12.57 -5.40
C GLN A 111 26.26 -11.21 -4.73
N PRO A 112 27.22 -10.27 -4.55
CA PRO A 112 26.91 -8.96 -3.95
C PRO A 112 26.04 -8.07 -4.84
N PHE A 113 26.14 -8.22 -6.18
CA PHE A 113 25.29 -7.46 -7.10
C PHE A 113 23.84 -7.97 -7.09
N ILE A 114 23.66 -9.28 -6.96
CA ILE A 114 22.35 -9.93 -6.88
C ILE A 114 21.64 -9.53 -5.59
N SER A 115 22.34 -9.54 -4.45
CA SER A 115 21.74 -9.15 -3.17
C SER A 115 21.37 -7.67 -3.12
N ALA A 116 22.23 -6.78 -3.64
CA ALA A 116 21.91 -5.35 -3.74
C ALA A 116 20.70 -5.09 -4.65
N GLY A 117 20.63 -5.76 -5.80
CA GLY A 117 19.48 -5.67 -6.72
C GLY A 117 18.17 -6.16 -6.08
N ALA A 118 18.21 -7.27 -5.35
CA ALA A 118 17.03 -7.79 -4.67
C ALA A 118 16.55 -6.87 -3.54
N MET A 119 17.47 -6.25 -2.79
CA MET A 119 17.12 -5.25 -1.78
C MET A 119 16.42 -4.05 -2.42
N TRP A 120 16.90 -3.58 -3.57
CA TRP A 120 16.28 -2.48 -4.30
C TRP A 120 14.88 -2.85 -4.83
N LEU A 121 14.74 -4.06 -5.41
CA LEU A 121 13.44 -4.59 -5.84
C LEU A 121 12.46 -4.72 -4.68
N PHE A 122 12.93 -5.12 -3.49
CA PHE A 122 12.09 -5.18 -2.30
C PHE A 122 11.56 -3.79 -1.92
N TRP A 123 12.41 -2.77 -1.91
CA TRP A 123 11.99 -1.39 -1.62
C TRP A 123 10.95 -0.86 -2.63
N VAL A 124 11.20 -1.05 -3.92
CA VAL A 124 10.27 -0.65 -4.99
C VAL A 124 8.96 -1.45 -4.89
N GLY A 125 9.04 -2.76 -4.64
CA GLY A 125 7.88 -3.62 -4.48
C GLY A 125 7.04 -3.25 -3.25
N ALA A 126 7.69 -3.01 -2.12
CA ALA A 126 7.04 -2.62 -0.87
C ALA A 126 6.32 -1.27 -1.01
N THR A 127 6.96 -0.27 -1.61
CA THR A 127 6.36 1.05 -1.83
C THR A 127 5.17 0.98 -2.78
N LEU A 128 5.28 0.23 -3.88
CA LEU A 128 4.17 0.02 -4.81
C LEU A 128 3.00 -0.70 -4.13
N ALA A 129 3.29 -1.77 -3.38
CA ALA A 129 2.31 -2.53 -2.63
C ALA A 129 1.58 -1.68 -1.58
N LEU A 130 2.31 -0.88 -0.81
CA LEU A 130 1.73 0.02 0.19
C LEU A 130 0.94 1.15 -0.48
N THR A 131 1.46 1.76 -1.54
CA THR A 131 0.73 2.81 -2.29
C THR A 131 -0.56 2.27 -2.86
N TRP A 132 -0.52 1.06 -3.43
CA TRP A 132 -1.70 0.37 -3.95
C TRP A 132 -2.69 0.03 -2.83
N SER A 133 -2.20 -0.44 -1.69
CA SER A 133 -3.03 -0.72 -0.51
C SER A 133 -3.74 0.55 -0.03
N ILE A 134 -3.02 1.67 0.11
CA ILE A 134 -3.61 2.95 0.53
C ILE A 134 -4.65 3.43 -0.49
N ARG A 135 -4.34 3.43 -1.79
CA ARG A 135 -5.28 3.84 -2.85
C ARG A 135 -6.53 2.97 -2.88
N ASP A 136 -6.39 1.64 -2.73
CA ASP A 136 -7.52 0.72 -2.69
C ASP A 136 -8.39 0.94 -1.45
N HIS A 137 -7.78 1.33 -0.32
CA HIS A 137 -8.51 1.64 0.91
C HIS A 137 -9.25 2.98 0.86
N LEU A 138 -8.65 4.00 0.23
CA LEU A 138 -9.30 5.30 0.00
C LEU A 138 -10.52 5.15 -0.93
N GLY A 139 -10.48 4.23 -1.90
CA GLY A 139 -11.59 3.93 -2.81
C GLY A 139 -12.68 2.98 -2.26
N ARG A 140 -12.66 2.65 -0.97
CA ARG A 140 -13.66 1.78 -0.33
C ARG A 140 -14.49 2.56 0.68
N CYS A 141 -15.75 2.18 0.81
CA CYS A 141 -16.58 2.63 1.91
C CYS A 141 -15.97 2.17 3.24
N ARG A 142 -15.90 3.08 4.22
CA ARG A 142 -15.26 2.81 5.52
C ARG A 142 -16.07 1.89 6.42
N SER A 143 -17.38 1.89 6.26
CA SER A 143 -18.29 1.02 7.02
C SER A 143 -18.48 -0.33 6.34
N CYS A 144 -18.75 -0.33 5.02
CA CYS A 144 -19.03 -1.54 4.26
C CYS A 144 -17.79 -2.30 3.76
N LEU A 145 -16.63 -1.65 3.64
CA LEU A 145 -15.43 -2.15 2.97
C LEU A 145 -15.61 -2.55 1.48
N LYS A 146 -16.79 -2.26 0.91
CA LYS A 146 -17.09 -2.39 -0.51
C LYS A 146 -16.47 -1.23 -1.29
N ARG A 147 -15.99 -1.51 -2.50
CA ARG A 147 -15.54 -0.46 -3.44
C ARG A 147 -16.76 0.37 -3.88
N PHE A 148 -16.58 1.67 -4.06
CA PHE A 148 -17.66 2.52 -4.57
C PHE A 148 -18.09 2.05 -5.96
N GLY A 149 -19.37 1.68 -6.11
CA GLY A 149 -19.93 1.11 -7.34
C GLY A 149 -20.35 2.16 -8.36
N ALA A 150 -20.69 3.38 -7.92
CA ALA A 150 -21.19 4.43 -8.78
C ALA A 150 -20.33 5.71 -8.69
N LYS A 151 -19.62 6.04 -9.78
CA LYS A 151 -19.22 7.42 -10.05
C LYS A 151 -20.48 8.17 -10.49
N VAL A 152 -21.14 8.85 -9.57
CA VAL A 152 -22.19 9.80 -9.95
C VAL A 152 -21.45 11.08 -10.34
N ASN A 153 -21.18 11.25 -11.64
CA ASN A 153 -20.78 12.55 -12.14
C ASN A 153 -22.00 13.47 -11.96
N LEU A 154 -22.00 14.30 -10.92
CA LEU A 154 -22.92 15.43 -10.77
C LEU A 154 -22.54 16.50 -11.80
N GLY A 155 -22.65 16.16 -13.09
CA GLY A 155 -22.64 17.13 -14.17
C GLY A 155 -24.03 17.74 -14.26
N ASN A 156 -24.37 18.67 -13.36
CA ASN A 156 -25.54 19.50 -13.57
C ASN A 156 -25.13 20.75 -14.35
N ALA A 157 -25.74 20.94 -15.52
CA ALA A 157 -25.43 21.95 -16.52
C ALA A 157 -25.98 23.36 -16.18
N GLY A 158 -26.11 23.71 -14.90
CA GLY A 158 -27.01 24.81 -14.52
C GLY A 158 -26.61 25.71 -13.36
N ASP A 159 -25.42 25.58 -12.75
CA ASP A 159 -25.03 26.55 -11.72
C ASP A 159 -23.56 26.96 -11.86
N LEU A 160 -23.38 28.06 -12.59
CA LEU A 160 -22.13 28.50 -13.19
C LEU A 160 -21.26 29.37 -12.28
N PHE A 161 -21.55 29.54 -10.98
CA PHE A 161 -20.87 30.62 -10.24
C PHE A 161 -20.28 30.36 -8.85
N LEU A 162 -20.58 29.31 -8.07
CA LEU A 162 -19.97 29.23 -6.71
C LEU A 162 -19.60 27.87 -6.08
N GLU A 163 -19.87 26.69 -6.67
CA GLU A 163 -19.54 25.42 -6.02
C GLU A 163 -18.64 24.51 -6.88
N ARG A 164 -17.33 24.72 -6.73
CA ARG A 164 -16.30 23.68 -6.62
C ARG A 164 -16.69 22.33 -7.22
N THR A 165 -16.48 22.18 -8.53
CA THR A 165 -16.63 20.91 -9.25
C THR A 165 -15.69 19.86 -8.64
N GLY A 166 -16.22 18.98 -7.79
CA GLY A 166 -15.57 17.77 -7.29
C GLY A 166 -16.37 16.54 -7.72
N THR A 167 -15.71 15.39 -7.83
CA THR A 167 -16.42 14.12 -8.07
C THR A 167 -16.83 13.53 -6.73
N GLU A 168 -18.13 13.32 -6.51
CA GLU A 168 -18.64 12.71 -5.29
C GLU A 168 -18.90 11.21 -5.52
N LEU A 169 -18.33 10.38 -4.65
CA LEU A 169 -18.53 8.94 -4.66
C LEU A 169 -19.48 8.57 -3.51
N VAL A 170 -20.67 8.09 -3.88
CA VAL A 170 -21.70 7.66 -2.92
C VAL A 170 -21.57 6.16 -2.70
N CYS A 171 -21.64 5.71 -1.45
CA CYS A 171 -21.73 4.28 -1.15
C CYS A 171 -23.12 3.74 -1.52
N ASP A 172 -23.19 2.66 -2.31
CA ASP A 172 -24.45 1.98 -2.68
C ASP A 172 -25.30 1.57 -1.47
N GLY A 173 -24.66 1.37 -0.31
CA GLY A 173 -25.35 1.05 0.95
C GLY A 173 -25.72 2.26 1.81
N GLY A 174 -25.61 3.49 1.30
CA GLY A 174 -26.03 4.71 2.02
C GLY A 174 -25.18 5.08 3.24
N HIS A 175 -23.97 4.54 3.39
CA HIS A 175 -23.15 4.76 4.60
C HIS A 175 -22.45 6.12 4.66
N GLY A 176 -22.22 6.74 3.51
CA GLY A 176 -21.56 8.03 3.42
C GLY A 176 -21.14 8.37 2.00
N ILE A 177 -20.63 9.59 1.87
CA ILE A 177 -20.16 10.18 0.63
C ILE A 177 -18.68 10.54 0.76
N LEU A 178 -17.91 10.27 -0.30
CA LEU A 178 -16.53 10.67 -0.42
C LEU A 178 -16.42 11.77 -1.47
N HIS A 179 -16.05 12.97 -1.04
CA HIS A 179 -15.80 14.10 -1.94
C HIS A 179 -14.35 14.06 -2.44
N LEU A 180 -14.15 13.93 -3.76
CA LEU A 180 -12.84 14.04 -4.40
C LEU A 180 -12.74 15.39 -5.14
N PRO A 181 -11.82 16.29 -4.76
CA PRO A 181 -11.60 17.54 -5.49
C PRO A 181 -11.08 17.28 -6.90
N LEU A 182 -11.54 18.05 -7.90
CA LEU A 182 -11.05 17.98 -9.28
C LEU A 182 -9.59 18.46 -9.39
N MET A 183 -9.14 19.34 -8.50
CA MET A 183 -7.76 19.79 -8.36
C MET A 183 -7.17 19.33 -7.03
N GLN A 184 -6.43 18.22 -7.07
CA GLN A 184 -5.84 17.55 -5.89
C GLN A 184 -4.74 18.38 -5.19
N ASP A 185 -4.26 19.45 -5.84
CA ASP A 185 -3.15 20.30 -5.36
C ASP A 185 -3.59 21.62 -4.71
N SER A 186 -4.89 21.93 -4.70
CA SER A 186 -5.37 23.15 -4.05
C SER A 186 -5.42 22.94 -2.53
N CYS A 187 -4.59 23.68 -1.78
CA CYS A 187 -4.46 23.62 -0.31
C CYS A 187 -5.78 23.78 0.47
N VAL A 188 -6.84 24.24 -0.18
CA VAL A 188 -8.13 24.56 0.44
C VAL A 188 -9.11 23.39 0.41
N ASP A 189 -8.92 22.39 -0.48
CA ASP A 189 -9.88 21.31 -0.64
C ASP A 189 -9.22 19.94 -0.62
N SER A 190 -9.50 19.16 0.42
CA SER A 190 -8.94 17.83 0.63
C SER A 190 -10.04 16.79 0.57
N GLU A 191 -9.68 15.57 0.16
CA GLU A 191 -10.60 14.43 0.16
C GLU A 191 -11.25 14.30 1.53
N ARG A 192 -12.58 14.47 1.61
CA ARG A 192 -13.34 14.42 2.86
C ARG A 192 -14.43 13.39 2.74
N TRP A 193 -14.60 12.64 3.83
CA TRP A 193 -15.71 11.70 3.96
C TRP A 193 -16.67 12.19 5.01
N THR A 194 -17.93 12.11 4.63
CA THR A 194 -19.04 12.54 5.46
C THR A 194 -19.97 11.36 5.59
N TYR A 195 -20.31 10.99 6.82
CA TYR A 195 -21.35 10.00 7.08
C TYR A 195 -22.70 10.60 6.72
N PHE A 196 -23.56 9.82 6.08
CA PHE A 196 -24.94 10.23 5.88
C PHE A 196 -25.68 10.24 7.22
N ASP A 197 -26.46 11.28 7.47
CA ASP A 197 -27.33 11.33 8.64
C ASP A 197 -28.59 10.47 8.44
N GLU A 198 -29.38 10.29 9.51
CA GLU A 198 -30.58 9.45 9.49
C GLU A 198 -31.66 9.93 8.51
N SER A 199 -31.68 11.21 8.11
CA SER A 199 -32.63 11.76 7.12
C SER A 199 -32.42 11.16 5.73
N TRP A 200 -31.19 10.73 5.40
CA TRP A 200 -30.86 10.09 4.12
C TRP A 200 -31.23 8.60 4.07
N SER A 201 -31.56 8.00 5.22
CA SER A 201 -31.94 6.58 5.30
C SER A 201 -33.19 6.23 4.49
N ALA A 202 -34.06 7.22 4.22
CA ALA A 202 -35.24 7.05 3.39
C ALA A 202 -34.92 6.80 1.90
N LEU A 203 -33.80 7.36 1.40
CA LEU A 203 -33.37 7.21 0.00
C LEU A 203 -32.67 5.87 -0.26
N PHE A 204 -31.99 5.32 0.75
CA PHE A 204 -31.22 4.09 0.63
C PHE A 204 -31.93 2.84 1.17
N GLY A 205 -33.17 2.99 1.68
CA GLY A 205 -33.95 1.88 2.21
C GLY A 205 -33.40 1.36 3.54
N LYS A 206 -34.30 0.98 4.45
CA LYS A 206 -33.93 0.48 5.78
C LYS A 206 -33.35 -0.94 5.64
N ARG A 207 -32.03 -1.05 5.86
CA ARG A 207 -31.32 -2.18 6.49
C ARG A 207 -31.54 -3.58 5.85
N GLU A 208 -30.58 -4.02 5.04
CA GLU A 208 -30.29 -5.46 4.94
C GLU A 208 -29.35 -5.86 6.09
N GLU A 209 -29.97 -6.22 7.21
CA GLU A 209 -29.40 -7.22 8.10
C GLU A 209 -29.36 -8.55 7.36
N GLY A 210 -28.15 -9.07 7.15
CA GLY A 210 -27.99 -10.43 6.64
C GLY A 210 -27.80 -10.48 5.13
N PHE A 211 -26.56 -10.73 4.76
CA PHE A 211 -26.17 -11.40 3.54
C PHE A 211 -27.16 -12.53 3.18
N SER A 212 -28.05 -12.30 2.21
CA SER A 212 -28.72 -13.39 1.50
C SER A 212 -28.95 -12.99 0.04
N ARG A 213 -28.65 -13.96 -0.82
CA ARG A 213 -28.63 -13.93 -2.28
C ARG A 213 -29.81 -13.19 -2.94
N SER A 214 -29.49 -12.70 -4.15
CA SER A 214 -30.38 -12.44 -5.29
C SER A 214 -31.42 -11.33 -5.15
N HIS A 215 -31.21 -10.21 -5.85
CA HIS A 215 -32.00 -9.85 -7.04
C HIS A 215 -31.50 -8.51 -7.60
N LEU A 216 -30.91 -8.53 -8.81
CA LEU A 216 -30.75 -7.35 -9.65
C LEU A 216 -32.14 -6.94 -10.14
N ILE A 217 -32.69 -5.85 -9.61
CA ILE A 217 -33.88 -5.20 -10.18
C ILE A 217 -33.37 -4.06 -11.06
N PHE A 218 -33.37 -4.32 -12.37
CA PHE A 218 -33.31 -3.29 -13.41
C PHE A 218 -34.58 -2.42 -13.29
N LEU A 219 -34.41 -1.14 -13.01
CA LEU A 219 -35.48 -0.15 -13.20
C LEU A 219 -35.68 0.08 -14.72
N PRO A 220 -36.92 0.14 -15.22
CA PRO A 220 -37.19 0.35 -16.64
C PRO A 220 -36.92 1.81 -17.07
N PRO A 221 -36.67 2.06 -18.37
CA PRO A 221 -36.42 3.39 -18.89
C PRO A 221 -37.68 4.28 -18.78
N ARG A 222 -37.49 5.52 -18.30
CA ARG A 222 -38.51 6.57 -18.24
C ARG A 222 -39.00 6.88 -19.66
N SER A 223 -40.27 6.60 -19.94
CA SER A 223 -40.94 6.98 -21.19
C SER A 223 -41.10 8.50 -21.29
N THR A 224 -41.05 8.94 -22.53
CA THR A 224 -41.11 10.31 -23.06
C THR A 224 -42.34 11.09 -22.58
N TRP A 225 -42.15 12.38 -22.32
CA TRP A 225 -43.24 13.33 -22.12
C TRP A 225 -43.88 13.58 -23.49
N GLU A 226 -45.16 13.27 -23.62
CA GLU A 226 -46.01 13.67 -24.73
C GLU A 226 -46.39 15.14 -24.48
N GLU A 227 -45.88 16.03 -25.32
CA GLU A 227 -46.34 17.41 -25.47
C GLU A 227 -47.72 17.35 -26.12
N ASP A 228 -48.78 17.57 -25.34
CA ASP A 228 -50.10 17.92 -25.88
C ASP A 228 -50.17 19.45 -25.96
N ASP A 229 -49.79 19.97 -27.12
CA ASP A 229 -50.12 21.32 -27.61
C ASP A 229 -51.55 21.30 -28.21
N ASP A 230 -52.31 22.34 -27.84
CA ASP A 230 -53.41 23.04 -28.55
C ASP A 230 -54.55 22.26 -29.25
N ASP A 231 -55.79 22.38 -28.72
CA ASP A 231 -56.92 23.16 -29.29
C ASP A 231 -58.26 22.94 -28.53
#